data_AF-A0A6C0EP46-F1
#
_entry.id   AF-A0A6C0EP46-F1
#
_cell.length_a   1.000
_cell.length_b   1.000
_cell.length_c   1.000
_cell.angle_alpha   90.00
_cell.angle_beta   90.00
_cell.angle_gamma   90.00
#
_symmetry.space_group_name_H-M   'P 1'
#
loop_
_entity.id
_entity.type
_entity.pdbx_description
1 polymer ?
#
loop_
_entity_poly.entity_id
_entity_poly.type
_entity_poly.pdbx_seq_one_letter_code
_entity_poly.pdbx_strand_id
1 'polypeptide(L)'
;MSTPDPFSGNLLKNILSPKIVDNGSGGYNVKVDLINIDNITISGNIFGPTGSSSTGDTGYTGYTGYTGYTGYTGYTGYTGDTGDTGDTGYTGDTGATGDTGATGPTGSVVFNISSKLVAVGERNTAYGSIFTSPDGITWTGSNTNGSFTTQGNGVAWNGSYWVAVGQGSNGSILTSPDGDTWTPSSNGFTVAGNGIAWNGSLWVAVGDGSDTILTSLDGDTWTPASNGFTVQGYGVAWNGSLWIAVGDGDDTILTSPDGDTWTPSSNGFTGGVYGAGNGIAWNGSLWVAVGDGDDTILTSPDGDTWTPATGEFGNAGLGRGVAWNGSIWVAVGKDNTNYNSMLTSSNGTDWTGTTGSLFSFYGSGVAWNGSNWVAVGRNTSASDSILTSPNGTDWTGTTGASFYSIGFGVASTNVWKNTPTSFDEALSKLSTAFSKYSGTLI
;
A
#
# COMPACT_ATOMS: atom_id res chain seq x y z
N MET A 1 3.93 -47.88 35.44
CA MET A 1 2.95 -47.35 34.49
C MET A 1 3.08 -45.84 34.51
N SER A 2 3.77 -45.28 33.51
CA SER A 2 3.78 -43.85 33.22
C SER A 2 3.09 -43.68 31.87
N THR A 3 2.09 -42.82 31.83
CA THR A 3 1.29 -42.47 30.66
C THR A 3 2.16 -41.87 29.54
N PRO A 4 1.88 -42.14 28.25
CA PRO A 4 2.53 -41.43 27.14
C PRO A 4 2.03 -39.98 27.06
N ASP A 5 2.97 -39.07 26.83
CA ASP A 5 2.76 -37.64 26.54
C ASP A 5 1.98 -37.45 25.21
N PRO A 6 0.89 -36.66 25.17
CA PRO A 6 0.10 -36.44 23.95
C PRO A 6 0.67 -35.40 22.97
N PHE A 7 1.88 -34.88 23.14
CA PHE A 7 2.43 -33.82 22.28
C PHE A 7 3.51 -34.28 21.27
N SER A 8 3.25 -35.33 20.49
CA SER A 8 4.14 -35.77 19.40
C SER A 8 3.74 -35.23 18.00
N GLY A 9 3.47 -33.92 17.88
CA GLY A 9 3.18 -33.24 16.61
C GLY A 9 4.33 -32.31 16.18
N ASN A 10 5.36 -32.87 15.55
CA ASN A 10 6.67 -32.23 15.38
C ASN A 10 6.86 -31.59 13.99
N LEU A 11 5.98 -30.66 13.59
CA LEU A 11 6.15 -29.88 12.34
C LEU A 11 6.22 -28.36 12.57
N LEU A 12 5.53 -27.82 13.58
CA LEU A 12 5.54 -26.38 13.86
C LEU A 12 6.85 -25.88 14.50
N LYS A 13 7.56 -26.73 15.25
CA LYS A 13 8.82 -26.35 15.94
C LYS A 13 9.99 -26.06 14.98
N ASN A 14 9.94 -26.58 13.75
CA ASN A 14 10.98 -26.33 12.74
C ASN A 14 10.71 -25.12 11.84
N ILE A 15 9.51 -24.52 11.90
CA ILE A 15 9.17 -23.30 11.13
C ILE A 15 9.45 -22.02 11.96
N LEU A 16 9.59 -22.15 13.27
CA LEU A 16 9.90 -21.05 14.20
C LEU A 16 11.03 -21.46 15.16
N SER A 17 12.24 -21.66 14.64
CA SER A 17 13.45 -21.72 15.46
C SER A 17 14.32 -20.51 15.13
N PRO A 18 14.10 -19.33 15.76
CA PRO A 18 15.00 -18.19 15.59
C PRO A 18 16.39 -18.61 16.07
N LYS A 19 17.37 -18.69 15.16
CA LYS A 19 18.77 -18.78 15.55
C LYS A 19 19.20 -17.40 16.04
N ILE A 20 19.29 -17.23 17.35
CA ILE A 20 19.97 -16.09 17.95
C ILE A 20 21.46 -16.26 17.65
N VAL A 21 22.00 -15.41 16.77
CA VAL A 21 23.45 -15.30 16.58
C VAL A 21 23.92 -14.12 17.43
N ASP A 22 24.54 -14.42 18.56
CA ASP A 22 25.22 -13.42 19.39
C ASP A 22 26.50 -13.00 18.67
N ASN A 23 26.54 -11.75 18.18
CA ASN A 23 27.71 -11.16 17.53
C ASN A 23 28.59 -10.35 18.51
N GLY A 24 28.51 -10.62 19.82
CA GLY A 24 29.53 -10.19 20.77
C GLY A 24 29.76 -8.67 20.76
N SER A 25 28.70 -7.88 20.89
CA SER A 25 28.75 -6.45 21.22
C SER A 25 27.34 -5.89 21.45
N GLY A 26 26.66 -6.36 22.50
CA GLY A 26 25.50 -5.67 23.10
C GLY A 26 24.25 -5.46 22.22
N GLY A 27 24.14 -6.10 21.06
CA GLY A 27 22.95 -6.05 20.20
C GLY A 27 22.52 -7.44 19.76
N TYR A 28 21.22 -7.73 19.86
CA TYR A 28 20.61 -8.94 19.27
C TYR A 28 20.14 -8.61 17.85
N ASN A 29 20.73 -9.23 16.84
CA ASN A 29 20.12 -9.31 15.52
C ASN A 29 19.35 -10.64 15.46
N VAL A 30 18.02 -10.59 15.55
CA VAL A 30 17.21 -11.77 15.23
C VAL A 30 17.07 -11.81 13.71
N LYS A 31 17.85 -12.69 13.09
CA LYS A 31 17.70 -13.00 11.68
C LYS A 31 16.60 -14.05 11.55
N VAL A 32 15.44 -13.66 11.02
CA VAL A 32 14.42 -14.63 10.62
C VAL A 32 14.78 -15.07 9.20
N ASP A 33 15.45 -16.21 9.08
CA ASP A 33 15.77 -16.77 7.76
C ASP A 33 14.49 -17.38 7.13
N LEU A 34 14.07 -16.75 6.03
CA LEU A 34 13.27 -17.26 4.91
C LEU A 34 12.04 -18.13 5.25
N ILE A 35 10.87 -17.51 5.25
CA ILE A 35 9.65 -18.18 4.81
C ILE A 35 9.57 -17.97 3.30
N ASN A 36 9.83 -19.02 2.50
CA ASN A 36 9.49 -19.04 1.08
C ASN A 36 8.16 -19.79 0.96
N ILE A 37 7.06 -19.03 0.87
CA ILE A 37 5.77 -19.55 0.45
C ILE A 37 5.47 -18.85 -0.86
N ASP A 38 5.47 -19.62 -1.94
CA ASP A 38 4.95 -19.24 -3.27
C ASP A 38 5.26 -17.80 -3.70
N ASN A 39 6.56 -17.47 -3.77
CA ASN A 39 7.11 -16.18 -4.24
C ASN A 39 6.96 -14.97 -3.29
N ILE A 40 6.49 -15.14 -2.06
CA ILE A 40 6.58 -14.09 -1.03
C ILE A 40 7.84 -14.32 -0.19
N THR A 41 8.85 -13.47 -0.37
CA THR A 41 9.99 -13.42 0.56
C THR A 41 9.71 -12.37 1.63
N ILE A 42 9.55 -12.82 2.88
CA ILE A 42 9.51 -11.94 4.04
C ILE A 42 10.89 -11.95 4.67
N SER A 43 11.60 -10.82 4.64
CA SER A 43 12.86 -10.65 5.38
C SER A 43 12.77 -9.45 6.30
N GLY A 44 13.03 -9.66 7.59
CA GLY A 44 13.00 -8.59 8.60
C GLY A 44 14.22 -8.68 9.50
N ASN A 45 14.77 -7.52 9.85
CA ASN A 45 15.77 -7.39 10.91
C ASN A 45 15.08 -6.78 12.13
N ILE A 46 15.15 -7.46 13.27
CA ILE A 46 14.75 -6.87 14.55
C ILE A 46 15.97 -6.12 15.10
N PHE A 47 15.91 -4.79 15.16
CA PHE A 47 16.90 -3.97 15.85
C PHE A 47 16.50 -3.83 17.32
N GLY A 48 17.22 -4.49 18.22
CA GLY A 48 17.15 -4.21 19.65
C GLY A 48 17.84 -2.88 20.01
N PRO A 49 17.43 -2.19 21.09
CA PRO A 49 18.04 -0.93 21.47
C PRO A 49 19.51 -1.13 21.87
N THR A 50 20.41 -0.26 21.38
CA THR A 50 21.71 -0.02 22.02
C THR A 50 21.48 0.80 23.28
N GLY A 51 20.89 0.18 24.30
CA GLY A 51 20.63 0.80 25.59
C GLY A 51 21.89 0.78 26.45
N SER A 52 22.52 1.94 26.63
CA SER A 52 23.35 2.21 27.80
C SER A 52 22.49 2.00 29.05
N SER A 53 22.82 1.03 29.89
CA SER A 53 22.18 0.80 31.17
C SER A 53 22.54 1.94 32.13
N SER A 54 21.67 2.92 32.32
CA SER A 54 21.69 3.73 33.54
C SER A 54 20.74 3.06 34.53
N THR A 55 21.29 2.26 35.44
CA THR A 55 20.57 1.87 36.67
C THR A 55 20.17 3.15 37.40
N GLY A 56 18.88 3.37 37.64
CA GLY A 56 18.42 4.47 38.47
C GLY A 56 18.96 4.32 39.88
N ASP A 57 19.55 5.39 40.43
CA ASP A 57 20.15 5.38 41.76
C ASP A 57 19.12 5.00 42.84
N THR A 58 19.51 4.11 43.75
CA THR A 58 18.72 3.77 44.93
C THR A 58 18.66 4.99 45.85
N GLY A 59 17.46 5.52 46.13
CA GLY A 59 17.30 6.66 47.04
C GLY A 59 17.88 6.38 48.44
N TYR A 60 18.61 7.34 48.99
CA TYR A 60 19.22 7.23 50.33
C TYR A 60 18.16 7.08 51.43
N THR A 61 18.33 6.10 52.31
CA THR A 61 17.55 5.95 53.55
C THR A 61 17.75 7.17 54.46
N GLY A 62 16.67 7.83 54.90
CA GLY A 62 16.72 8.95 55.84
C GLY A 62 17.30 8.55 57.21
N TYR A 63 18.07 9.46 57.83
CA TYR A 63 18.69 9.23 59.14
C TYR A 63 17.67 9.07 60.27
N THR A 64 17.93 8.16 61.21
CA THR A 64 17.14 7.97 62.43
C THR A 64 17.26 9.19 63.36
N GLY A 65 16.14 9.74 63.82
CA GLY A 65 16.12 10.86 64.77
C GLY A 65 16.75 10.50 66.12
N TYR A 66 17.45 11.46 66.75
CA TYR A 66 18.11 11.27 68.05
C TYR A 66 17.09 11.04 69.19
N THR A 67 17.39 10.08 70.07
CA THR A 67 16.64 9.80 71.30
C THR A 67 16.77 10.95 72.31
N GLY A 68 15.66 11.44 72.87
CA GLY A 68 15.68 12.47 73.92
C GLY A 68 16.36 11.99 75.21
N TYR A 69 17.03 12.90 75.92
CA TYR A 69 17.72 12.63 77.19
C TYR A 69 16.74 12.32 78.33
N THR A 70 17.00 11.26 79.10
CA THR A 70 16.30 10.98 80.36
C THR A 70 16.80 11.90 81.49
N GLY A 71 15.88 12.51 82.24
CA GLY A 71 16.17 13.50 83.29
C GLY A 71 16.95 12.97 84.50
N TYR A 72 17.68 13.86 85.19
CA TYR A 72 18.45 13.57 86.40
C TYR A 72 17.55 13.21 87.59
N THR A 73 17.88 12.15 88.32
CA THR A 73 17.25 11.79 89.60
C THR A 73 17.73 12.72 90.73
N GLY A 74 16.82 13.42 91.39
CA GLY A 74 17.08 14.27 92.56
C GLY A 74 17.26 13.49 93.88
N TYR A 75 17.95 14.11 94.85
CA TYR A 75 18.14 13.59 96.21
C TYR A 75 16.83 13.56 97.03
N THR A 76 16.80 12.64 97.99
CA THR A 76 15.69 12.21 98.86
C THR A 76 14.96 13.30 99.66
N GLY A 77 13.63 13.30 99.57
CA GLY A 77 12.71 14.00 100.50
C GLY A 77 11.25 13.81 100.06
N TYR A 78 10.41 13.34 100.98
CA TYR A 78 9.02 12.91 100.83
C TYR A 78 8.14 13.60 99.75
N THR A 79 7.61 12.74 98.87
CA THR A 79 6.46 12.82 97.94
C THR A 79 5.93 14.19 97.50
N GLY A 80 6.24 14.56 96.25
CA GLY A 80 5.58 15.60 95.44
C GLY A 80 5.49 15.17 93.97
N ASP A 81 4.54 15.74 93.23
CA ASP A 81 3.90 15.23 92.01
C ASP A 81 4.81 14.69 90.89
N THR A 82 4.34 13.64 90.18
CA THR A 82 4.98 13.06 88.99
C THR A 82 5.13 14.13 87.90
N GLY A 83 6.36 14.40 87.46
CA GLY A 83 6.64 15.35 86.38
C GLY A 83 6.05 14.90 85.04
N ASP A 84 5.62 15.88 84.24
CA ASP A 84 4.95 15.69 82.95
C ASP A 84 5.75 14.81 81.97
N THR A 85 5.03 14.00 81.20
CA THR A 85 5.60 13.16 80.13
C THR A 85 6.15 14.04 79.02
N GLY A 86 7.43 13.88 78.66
CA GLY A 86 8.04 14.66 77.58
C GLY A 86 7.40 14.42 76.21
N ASP A 87 7.33 15.47 75.39
CA ASP A 87 6.68 15.45 74.07
C ASP A 87 7.27 14.39 73.12
N THR A 88 6.38 13.69 72.41
CA THR A 88 6.74 12.72 71.36
C THR A 88 7.43 13.45 70.19
N GLY A 89 8.63 13.01 69.79
CA GLY A 89 9.35 13.60 68.66
C GLY A 89 8.61 13.48 67.32
N TYR A 90 8.74 14.51 66.47
CA TYR A 90 8.11 14.56 65.14
C TYR A 90 8.58 13.42 64.22
N THR A 91 7.66 12.82 63.47
CA THR A 91 7.94 11.85 62.40
C THR A 91 8.62 12.56 61.23
N GLY A 92 9.74 12.03 60.74
CA GLY A 92 10.44 12.59 59.57
C GLY A 92 9.65 12.39 58.26
N ASP A 93 9.83 13.33 57.32
CA ASP A 93 9.11 13.33 56.04
C ASP A 93 9.41 12.07 55.20
N THR A 94 8.38 11.57 54.50
CA THR A 94 8.51 10.44 53.57
C THR A 94 9.33 10.86 52.35
N GLY A 95 10.38 10.09 52.00
CA GLY A 95 11.22 10.38 50.84
C GLY A 95 10.42 10.36 49.52
N ALA A 96 10.80 11.24 48.58
CA ALA A 96 10.14 11.35 47.28
C ALA A 96 10.20 10.03 46.49
N THR A 97 9.09 9.65 45.88
CA THR A 97 9.04 8.52 44.92
C THR A 97 9.88 8.87 43.70
N GLY A 98 10.83 8.00 43.33
CA GLY A 98 11.66 8.21 42.13
C GLY A 98 10.82 8.16 40.85
N ASP A 99 11.24 8.92 39.83
CA ASP A 99 10.53 9.01 38.55
C ASP A 99 10.40 7.63 37.89
N THR A 100 9.22 7.35 37.33
CA THR A 100 9.02 6.16 36.50
C THR A 100 9.88 6.30 35.25
N GLY A 101 10.80 5.34 35.02
CA GLY A 101 11.66 5.35 33.84
C GLY A 101 10.86 5.44 32.55
N ALA A 102 11.34 6.23 31.59
CA ALA A 102 10.68 6.43 30.30
C ALA A 102 10.41 5.08 29.61
N THR A 103 9.17 4.88 29.14
CA THR A 103 8.85 3.76 28.27
C THR A 103 9.73 3.87 27.02
N GLY A 104 10.58 2.87 26.78
CA GLY A 104 11.45 2.86 25.60
C GLY A 104 10.63 2.87 24.30
N PRO A 105 11.15 3.43 23.20
CA PRO A 105 10.44 3.45 21.92
C PRO A 105 10.16 2.00 21.48
N THR A 106 8.91 1.74 21.07
CA THR A 106 8.48 0.46 20.52
C THR A 106 9.36 0.12 19.30
N GLY A 107 9.99 -1.07 19.30
CA GLY A 107 10.83 -1.51 18.19
C GLY A 107 10.03 -1.57 16.89
N SER A 108 10.50 -0.88 15.85
CA SER A 108 9.88 -0.89 14.53
C SER A 108 10.32 -2.14 13.77
N VAL A 109 9.37 -2.97 13.32
CA VAL A 109 9.65 -4.15 12.51
C VAL A 109 9.55 -3.76 11.04
N VAL A 110 10.68 -3.79 10.33
CA VAL A 110 10.73 -3.58 8.88
C VAL A 110 10.57 -4.93 8.19
N PHE A 111 9.43 -5.14 7.52
CA PHE A 111 9.24 -6.27 6.61
C PHE A 111 9.69 -5.86 5.21
N ASN A 112 10.79 -6.43 4.72
CA ASN A 112 11.12 -6.37 3.30
C ASN A 112 10.33 -7.48 2.60
N ILE A 113 9.21 -7.09 2.02
CA ILE A 113 8.52 -7.87 1.01
C ILE A 113 9.18 -7.55 -0.33
N SER A 114 9.71 -8.56 -1.02
CA SER A 114 10.26 -8.38 -2.37
C SER A 114 9.13 -7.96 -3.30
N SER A 115 9.01 -6.66 -3.58
CA SER A 115 7.99 -6.13 -4.47
C SER A 115 8.42 -6.34 -5.92
N LYS A 116 7.71 -7.18 -6.67
CA LYS A 116 7.78 -7.11 -8.14
C LYS A 116 6.79 -6.08 -8.66
N LEU A 117 7.26 -5.23 -9.57
CA LEU A 117 6.48 -4.30 -10.37
C LEU A 117 6.37 -4.83 -11.80
N VAL A 118 5.21 -4.60 -12.39
CA VAL A 118 4.97 -4.77 -13.83
C VAL A 118 4.42 -3.46 -14.38
N ALA A 119 5.02 -2.97 -15.46
CA ALA A 119 4.55 -1.83 -16.22
C ALA A 119 4.22 -2.27 -17.65
N VAL A 120 3.17 -1.69 -18.21
CA VAL A 120 2.69 -1.95 -19.57
C VAL A 120 2.59 -0.67 -20.37
N GLY A 121 2.85 -0.76 -21.67
CA GLY A 121 2.96 0.41 -22.53
C GLY A 121 3.00 0.06 -24.01
N GLU A 122 3.31 1.07 -24.82
CA GLU A 122 3.55 0.90 -26.26
C GLU A 122 4.70 -0.06 -26.51
N ARG A 123 4.51 -0.96 -27.46
CA ARG A 123 5.49 -1.97 -27.79
C ARG A 123 6.79 -1.34 -28.29
N ASN A 124 7.86 -1.62 -27.56
CA ASN A 124 9.22 -1.45 -28.03
C ASN A 124 9.61 -2.64 -28.91
N THR A 125 10.18 -2.39 -30.09
CA THR A 125 10.59 -3.47 -31.01
C THR A 125 11.70 -4.36 -30.43
N ALA A 126 12.52 -3.84 -29.52
CA ALA A 126 13.56 -4.60 -28.83
C ALA A 126 13.06 -5.34 -27.58
N TYR A 127 12.03 -4.82 -26.90
CA TYR A 127 11.70 -5.22 -25.52
C TYR A 127 10.22 -5.59 -25.29
N GLY A 128 9.38 -5.54 -26.32
CA GLY A 128 7.94 -5.79 -26.15
C GLY A 128 7.20 -4.63 -25.47
N SER A 129 6.02 -4.91 -24.94
CA SER A 129 5.08 -3.95 -24.33
C SER A 129 4.94 -4.11 -22.81
N ILE A 130 5.70 -5.02 -22.19
CA ILE A 130 5.63 -5.36 -20.77
C ILE A 130 7.04 -5.36 -20.16
N PHE A 131 7.20 -4.66 -19.04
CA PHE A 131 8.46 -4.46 -18.35
C PHE A 131 8.29 -4.81 -16.87
N THR A 132 9.34 -5.36 -16.26
CA THR A 132 9.34 -5.73 -14.84
C THR A 132 10.48 -5.07 -14.09
N SER A 133 10.26 -4.85 -12.80
CA SER A 133 11.27 -4.29 -11.91
C SER A 133 11.12 -4.83 -10.48
N PRO A 134 12.21 -5.18 -9.79
CA PRO A 134 12.17 -5.56 -8.38
C PRO A 134 12.16 -4.36 -7.41
N ASP A 135 12.48 -3.15 -7.87
CA ASP A 135 12.72 -1.98 -7.01
C ASP A 135 12.02 -0.69 -7.50
N GLY A 136 11.53 -0.68 -8.74
CA GLY A 136 10.97 0.49 -9.41
C GLY A 136 12.01 1.45 -9.98
N ILE A 137 13.29 1.11 -9.89
CA ILE A 137 14.42 1.94 -10.34
C ILE A 137 15.07 1.33 -11.59
N THR A 138 15.25 0.02 -11.62
CA THR A 138 15.85 -0.69 -12.75
C THR A 138 14.81 -1.57 -13.44
N TRP A 139 14.58 -1.32 -14.72
CA TRP A 139 13.54 -2.01 -15.50
C TRP A 139 14.13 -2.96 -16.54
N THR A 140 13.51 -4.13 -16.64
CA THR A 140 13.83 -5.15 -17.64
C THR A 140 12.61 -5.36 -18.54
N GLY A 141 12.80 -5.32 -19.85
CA GLY A 141 11.72 -5.58 -20.80
C GLY A 141 11.69 -7.04 -21.27
N SER A 142 10.48 -7.58 -21.50
CA SER A 142 10.30 -8.97 -21.96
C SER A 142 10.51 -9.09 -23.47
N ASN A 143 11.62 -9.70 -23.88
CA ASN A 143 11.94 -9.94 -25.28
C ASN A 143 11.09 -11.08 -25.87
N THR A 144 9.88 -10.72 -26.32
CA THR A 144 9.22 -11.26 -27.52
C THR A 144 8.44 -12.58 -27.45
N ASN A 145 8.30 -13.27 -26.33
CA ASN A 145 7.33 -14.38 -26.23
C ASN A 145 6.20 -14.03 -25.25
N GLY A 146 5.07 -13.55 -25.81
CA GLY A 146 3.81 -13.46 -25.07
C GLY A 146 3.29 -12.05 -24.76
N SER A 147 3.99 -10.97 -25.09
CA SER A 147 3.51 -9.60 -24.83
C SER A 147 2.54 -9.09 -25.92
N PHE A 148 1.85 -7.97 -25.66
CA PHE A 148 0.97 -7.34 -26.64
C PHE A 148 1.74 -6.85 -27.87
N THR A 149 1.18 -7.07 -29.06
CA THR A 149 1.85 -6.70 -30.32
C THR A 149 1.71 -5.22 -30.67
N THR A 150 0.77 -4.50 -30.03
CA THR A 150 0.58 -3.05 -30.19
C THR A 150 0.95 -2.34 -28.88
N GLN A 151 0.18 -2.55 -27.82
CA GLN A 151 0.42 -1.94 -26.52
C GLN A 151 -0.31 -2.68 -25.39
N GLY A 152 0.23 -2.62 -24.18
CA GLY A 152 -0.53 -2.96 -22.97
C GLY A 152 -1.02 -1.69 -22.29
N ASN A 153 -2.24 -1.73 -21.75
CA ASN A 153 -2.93 -0.56 -21.20
C ASN A 153 -3.10 -0.63 -19.69
N GLY A 154 -3.41 -1.82 -19.15
CA GLY A 154 -3.62 -2.04 -17.73
C GLY A 154 -2.99 -3.35 -17.27
N VAL A 155 -2.65 -3.43 -15.98
CA VAL A 155 -2.10 -4.64 -15.37
C VAL A 155 -2.47 -4.69 -13.90
N ALA A 156 -2.74 -5.89 -13.38
CA ALA A 156 -3.07 -6.11 -11.98
C ALA A 156 -2.57 -7.47 -11.49
N TRP A 157 -2.38 -7.59 -10.18
CA TRP A 157 -1.94 -8.80 -9.47
C TRP A 157 -3.03 -9.24 -8.50
N ASN A 158 -3.38 -10.53 -8.49
CA ASN A 158 -4.41 -11.05 -7.57
C ASN A 158 -3.88 -11.67 -6.27
N GLY A 159 -2.55 -11.70 -6.07
CA GLY A 159 -1.92 -12.45 -4.99
C GLY A 159 -1.20 -13.72 -5.43
N SER A 160 -1.47 -14.23 -6.64
CA SER A 160 -0.90 -15.48 -7.15
C SER A 160 -0.42 -15.40 -8.61
N TYR A 161 -1.09 -14.63 -9.46
CA TYR A 161 -0.70 -14.40 -10.85
C TYR A 161 -1.13 -13.00 -11.31
N TRP A 162 -0.50 -12.53 -12.39
CA TRP A 162 -0.77 -11.29 -13.06
C TRP A 162 -1.79 -11.46 -14.18
N VAL A 163 -2.59 -10.43 -14.38
CA VAL A 163 -3.40 -10.23 -15.58
C VAL A 163 -3.06 -8.88 -16.15
N ALA A 164 -2.78 -8.82 -17.45
CA ALA A 164 -2.59 -7.59 -18.19
C ALA A 164 -3.64 -7.50 -19.29
N VAL A 165 -4.08 -6.28 -19.59
CA VAL A 165 -5.02 -5.96 -20.66
C VAL A 165 -4.40 -4.98 -21.63
N GLY A 166 -4.78 -5.06 -22.90
CA GLY A 166 -4.16 -4.27 -23.95
C GLY A 166 -4.74 -4.54 -25.34
N GLN A 167 -3.91 -4.29 -26.35
CA GLN A 167 -4.27 -4.41 -27.76
C GLN A 167 -3.19 -5.15 -28.56
N GLY A 168 -3.62 -6.00 -29.48
CA GLY A 168 -2.75 -6.62 -30.46
C GLY A 168 -3.31 -7.90 -31.04
N SER A 169 -2.55 -8.51 -31.96
CA SER A 169 -2.88 -9.82 -32.53
C SER A 169 -2.60 -10.99 -31.57
N ASN A 170 -1.97 -10.72 -30.43
CA ASN A 170 -1.70 -11.71 -29.37
C ASN A 170 -2.81 -11.71 -28.29
N GLY A 171 -4.01 -11.26 -28.63
CA GLY A 171 -5.12 -11.08 -27.70
C GLY A 171 -5.11 -9.73 -26.99
N SER A 172 -6.23 -9.43 -26.34
CA SER A 172 -6.46 -8.22 -25.55
C SER A 172 -6.28 -8.44 -24.04
N ILE A 173 -6.10 -9.70 -23.61
CA ILE A 173 -5.86 -10.09 -22.22
C ILE A 173 -4.77 -11.17 -22.18
N LEU A 174 -3.82 -11.00 -21.27
CA LEU A 174 -2.70 -11.93 -21.03
C LEU A 174 -2.62 -12.27 -19.55
N THR A 175 -2.23 -13.50 -19.23
CA THR A 175 -1.95 -13.97 -17.86
C THR A 175 -0.48 -14.30 -17.68
N SER A 176 0.03 -14.16 -16.45
CA SER A 176 1.40 -14.54 -16.11
C SER A 176 1.55 -14.93 -14.64
N PRO A 177 2.10 -16.12 -14.32
CA PRO A 177 2.35 -16.49 -12.92
C PRO A 177 3.49 -15.69 -12.28
N ASP A 178 4.44 -15.19 -13.07
CA ASP A 178 5.68 -14.57 -12.61
C ASP A 178 5.82 -13.11 -13.02
N GLY A 179 5.09 -12.64 -14.04
CA GLY A 179 5.20 -11.32 -14.64
C GLY A 179 6.22 -11.22 -15.78
N ASP A 180 6.96 -12.28 -16.07
CA ASP A 180 7.98 -12.32 -17.14
C ASP A 180 7.49 -13.10 -18.36
N THR A 181 6.81 -14.24 -18.14
CA THR A 181 6.26 -15.10 -19.19
C THR A 181 4.75 -14.92 -19.28
N TRP A 182 4.27 -14.45 -20.43
CA TRP A 182 2.86 -14.10 -20.62
C TRP A 182 2.17 -15.04 -21.60
N THR A 183 0.96 -15.45 -21.27
CA THR A 183 0.14 -16.32 -22.11
C THR A 183 -1.16 -15.62 -22.46
N PRO A 184 -1.59 -15.60 -23.73
CA PRO A 184 -2.91 -15.09 -24.10
C PRO A 184 -4.02 -15.85 -23.42
N SER A 185 -5.00 -15.11 -22.91
CA SER A 185 -6.24 -15.68 -22.40
C SER A 185 -7.03 -16.35 -23.52
N SER A 186 -7.87 -17.34 -23.18
CA SER A 186 -8.73 -18.06 -24.13
C SER A 186 -9.66 -17.14 -24.94
N ASN A 187 -10.09 -16.02 -24.36
CA ASN A 187 -10.84 -14.96 -25.01
C ASN A 187 -10.60 -13.60 -24.32
N GLY A 188 -11.22 -12.54 -24.84
CA GLY A 188 -11.11 -11.19 -24.29
C GLY A 188 -11.91 -10.18 -25.13
N PHE A 189 -11.57 -8.90 -25.00
CA PHE A 189 -12.13 -7.81 -25.80
C PHE A 189 -11.87 -7.98 -27.30
N THR A 190 -12.81 -7.51 -28.13
CA THR A 190 -12.69 -7.54 -29.59
C THR A 190 -11.80 -6.43 -30.15
N VAL A 191 -11.60 -5.33 -29.41
CA VAL A 191 -10.72 -4.22 -29.82
C VAL A 191 -9.54 -4.09 -28.86
N ALA A 192 -9.78 -3.70 -27.61
CA ALA A 192 -8.71 -3.51 -26.62
C ALA A 192 -9.26 -3.62 -25.20
N GLY A 193 -8.44 -4.10 -24.27
CA GLY A 193 -8.69 -3.90 -22.84
C GLY A 193 -7.88 -2.69 -22.33
N ASN A 194 -8.45 -1.91 -21.42
CA ASN A 194 -7.88 -0.64 -20.95
C ASN A 194 -7.59 -0.67 -19.45
N GLY A 195 -8.51 -1.21 -18.64
CA GLY A 195 -8.39 -1.29 -17.19
C GLY A 195 -8.69 -2.69 -16.65
N ILE A 196 -8.10 -3.04 -15.52
CA ILE A 196 -8.26 -4.36 -14.89
C ILE A 196 -8.12 -4.26 -13.37
N ALA A 197 -8.97 -4.95 -12.63
CA ALA A 197 -8.88 -5.06 -11.17
C ALA A 197 -9.38 -6.41 -10.64
N TRP A 198 -8.94 -6.74 -9.42
CA TRP A 198 -9.28 -7.96 -8.69
C TRP A 198 -9.86 -7.61 -7.32
N ASN A 199 -10.95 -8.29 -6.92
CA ASN A 199 -11.57 -8.07 -5.61
C ASN A 199 -11.24 -9.13 -4.54
N GLY A 200 -10.50 -10.18 -4.89
CA GLY A 200 -10.26 -11.33 -4.01
C GLY A 200 -10.89 -12.63 -4.51
N SER A 201 -11.86 -12.57 -5.42
CA SER A 201 -12.53 -13.73 -6.02
C SER A 201 -12.94 -13.56 -7.48
N LEU A 202 -13.03 -12.33 -7.98
CA LEU A 202 -13.47 -12.00 -9.32
C LEU A 202 -12.55 -10.93 -9.94
N TRP A 203 -12.15 -11.18 -11.17
CA TRP A 203 -11.53 -10.21 -12.05
C TRP A 203 -12.60 -9.43 -12.79
N VAL A 204 -12.41 -8.12 -12.89
CA VAL A 204 -13.20 -7.25 -13.75
C VAL A 204 -12.23 -6.48 -14.63
N ALA A 205 -12.44 -6.56 -15.94
CA ALA A 205 -11.72 -5.81 -16.94
C ALA A 205 -12.68 -4.85 -17.65
N VAL A 206 -12.17 -3.70 -18.07
CA VAL A 206 -12.90 -2.72 -18.87
C VAL A 206 -12.12 -2.39 -20.14
N GLY A 207 -12.81 -2.07 -21.22
CA GLY A 207 -12.19 -1.90 -22.53
C GLY A 207 -13.13 -1.38 -23.61
N ASP A 208 -12.71 -1.63 -24.85
CA ASP A 208 -13.37 -1.25 -26.10
C ASP A 208 -13.72 -2.53 -26.90
N GLY A 209 -14.86 -2.49 -27.59
CA GLY A 209 -15.35 -3.56 -28.45
C GLY A 209 -16.85 -3.71 -28.41
N SER A 210 -17.33 -4.92 -28.74
CA SER A 210 -18.75 -5.27 -28.58
C SER A 210 -19.20 -5.23 -27.13
N ASP A 211 -18.27 -5.52 -26.21
CA ASP A 211 -18.49 -5.61 -24.78
C ASP A 211 -17.43 -4.75 -24.11
N THR A 212 -17.85 -3.79 -23.29
CA THR A 212 -16.96 -2.80 -22.67
C THR A 212 -16.55 -3.19 -21.26
N ILE A 213 -17.17 -4.22 -20.68
CA ILE A 213 -16.83 -4.80 -19.38
C ILE A 213 -16.88 -6.33 -19.47
N LEU A 214 -15.82 -6.98 -18.98
CA LEU A 214 -15.71 -8.43 -18.89
C LEU A 214 -15.40 -8.86 -17.46
N THR A 215 -15.90 -10.02 -17.05
CA THR A 215 -15.58 -10.64 -15.76
C THR A 215 -14.95 -12.03 -15.92
N SER A 216 -14.14 -12.44 -14.95
CA SER A 216 -13.53 -13.77 -14.92
C SER A 216 -13.20 -14.23 -13.51
N LEU A 217 -13.37 -15.52 -13.24
CA LEU A 217 -12.94 -16.14 -11.98
C LEU A 217 -11.48 -16.61 -12.03
N ASP A 218 -10.95 -16.89 -13.22
CA ASP A 218 -9.66 -17.55 -13.43
C ASP A 218 -8.64 -16.71 -14.23
N GLY A 219 -9.06 -15.55 -14.75
CA GLY A 219 -8.24 -14.66 -15.57
C GLY A 219 -8.00 -15.17 -17.01
N ASP A 220 -8.52 -16.35 -17.37
CA ASP A 220 -8.32 -16.97 -18.69
C ASP A 220 -9.60 -16.96 -19.53
N THR A 221 -10.73 -17.34 -18.95
CA THR A 221 -12.03 -17.29 -19.63
C THR A 221 -12.87 -16.14 -19.12
N TRP A 222 -13.31 -15.29 -20.04
CA TRP A 222 -13.98 -14.02 -19.76
C TRP A 222 -15.42 -14.03 -20.25
N THR A 223 -16.32 -13.48 -19.43
CA THR A 223 -17.75 -13.37 -19.75
C THR A 223 -18.13 -11.88 -19.82
N PRO A 224 -18.90 -11.45 -20.84
CA PRO A 224 -19.45 -10.10 -20.88
C PRO A 224 -20.36 -9.81 -19.69
N ALA A 225 -20.13 -8.65 -19.06
CA ALA A 225 -21.03 -8.09 -18.07
C ALA A 225 -22.20 -7.36 -18.75
N SER A 226 -23.30 -7.19 -18.02
CA SER A 226 -24.49 -6.46 -18.48
C SER A 226 -24.41 -4.97 -18.16
N ASN A 227 -24.92 -4.13 -19.07
CA ASN A 227 -25.01 -2.67 -18.94
C ASN A 227 -23.65 -1.97 -18.79
N GLY A 228 -22.66 -2.38 -19.58
CA GLY A 228 -21.39 -1.65 -19.68
C GLY A 228 -21.52 -0.27 -20.36
N PHE A 229 -20.38 0.40 -20.52
CA PHE A 229 -20.28 1.66 -21.26
C PHE A 229 -20.77 1.54 -22.69
N THR A 230 -21.31 2.63 -23.25
CA THR A 230 -21.77 2.68 -24.64
C THR A 230 -20.64 2.95 -25.64
N VAL A 231 -19.49 3.47 -25.18
CA VAL A 231 -18.29 3.65 -25.99
C VAL A 231 -17.16 2.74 -25.50
N GLN A 232 -16.57 3.03 -24.34
CA GLN A 232 -15.49 2.20 -23.78
C GLN A 232 -15.26 2.49 -22.30
N GLY A 233 -14.71 1.52 -21.57
CA GLY A 233 -14.20 1.74 -20.22
C GLY A 233 -12.68 1.91 -20.19
N TYR A 234 -12.17 2.66 -19.21
CA TYR A 234 -10.75 2.95 -19.05
C TYR A 234 -10.17 2.50 -17.70
N GLY A 235 -10.93 2.64 -16.61
CA GLY A 235 -10.47 2.30 -15.26
C GLY A 235 -11.53 1.52 -14.48
N VAL A 236 -11.10 0.66 -13.57
CA VAL A 236 -11.99 -0.07 -12.67
C VAL A 236 -11.30 -0.36 -11.34
N ALA A 237 -12.05 -0.29 -10.24
CA ALA A 237 -11.53 -0.53 -8.89
C ALA A 237 -12.61 -1.09 -7.94
N TRP A 238 -12.14 -1.72 -6.85
CA TRP A 238 -12.96 -2.33 -5.81
C TRP A 238 -12.66 -1.74 -4.43
N ASN A 239 -13.69 -1.40 -3.66
CA ASN A 239 -13.51 -0.89 -2.29
C ASN A 239 -13.64 -1.93 -1.16
N GLY A 240 -14.08 -3.16 -1.47
CA GLY A 240 -14.45 -4.16 -0.46
C GLY A 240 -15.92 -4.57 -0.52
N SER A 241 -16.76 -3.77 -1.17
CA SER A 241 -18.22 -3.98 -1.27
C SER A 241 -18.85 -3.52 -2.59
N LEU A 242 -18.20 -2.59 -3.29
CA LEU A 242 -18.68 -1.98 -4.52
C LEU A 242 -17.56 -1.87 -5.53
N TRP A 243 -17.87 -2.26 -6.77
CA TRP A 243 -17.07 -1.99 -7.95
C TRP A 243 -17.45 -0.63 -8.51
N ILE A 244 -16.44 0.11 -8.96
CA ILE A 244 -16.63 1.32 -9.75
C ILE A 244 -15.78 1.20 -10.99
N ALA A 245 -16.41 1.46 -12.14
CA ALA A 245 -15.75 1.59 -13.42
C ALA A 245 -15.91 3.02 -13.93
N VAL A 246 -14.91 3.51 -14.63
CA VAL A 246 -14.91 4.83 -15.27
C VAL A 246 -14.59 4.67 -16.76
N GLY A 247 -15.24 5.48 -17.59
CA GLY A 247 -15.21 5.33 -19.03
C GLY A 247 -15.74 6.54 -19.80
N ASP A 248 -16.08 6.26 -21.06
CA ASP A 248 -16.66 7.18 -22.04
C ASP A 248 -17.98 6.59 -22.57
N GLY A 249 -18.90 7.48 -22.96
CA GLY A 249 -20.23 7.15 -23.44
C GLY A 249 -21.29 8.07 -22.84
N ASP A 250 -22.53 7.55 -22.78
CA ASP A 250 -23.65 8.28 -22.19
C ASP A 250 -23.46 8.48 -20.68
N ASP A 251 -22.85 7.49 -20.03
CA ASP A 251 -22.50 7.49 -18.61
C ASP A 251 -20.99 7.28 -18.46
N THR A 252 -20.35 8.10 -17.63
CA THR A 252 -18.88 8.12 -17.48
C THR A 252 -18.40 7.37 -16.25
N ILE A 253 -19.32 7.02 -15.34
CA ILE A 253 -19.06 6.26 -14.13
C ILE A 253 -20.20 5.25 -13.93
N LEU A 254 -19.81 4.00 -13.72
CA LEU A 254 -20.73 2.89 -13.46
C LEU A 254 -20.38 2.24 -12.11
N THR A 255 -21.38 1.75 -11.42
CA THR A 255 -21.26 1.03 -10.15
C THR A 255 -21.80 -0.39 -10.26
N SER A 256 -21.25 -1.33 -9.50
CA SER A 256 -21.77 -2.69 -9.41
C SER A 256 -21.40 -3.38 -8.10
N PRO A 257 -22.33 -4.03 -7.39
CA PRO A 257 -22.02 -4.82 -6.20
C PRO A 257 -21.40 -6.18 -6.52
N ASP A 258 -21.66 -6.73 -7.72
CA ASP A 258 -21.26 -8.08 -8.12
C ASP A 258 -20.22 -8.12 -9.25
N GLY A 259 -20.05 -7.02 -9.98
CA GLY A 259 -19.15 -6.89 -11.12
C GLY A 259 -19.78 -7.33 -12.45
N ASP A 260 -21.01 -7.85 -12.43
CA ASP A 260 -21.70 -8.40 -13.60
C ASP A 260 -22.84 -7.50 -14.08
N THR A 261 -23.68 -6.97 -13.17
CA THR A 261 -24.72 -5.99 -13.54
C THR A 261 -24.30 -4.60 -13.11
N TRP A 262 -24.20 -3.69 -14.07
CA TRP A 262 -23.74 -2.33 -13.84
C TRP A 262 -24.89 -1.32 -13.89
N THR A 263 -24.76 -0.29 -13.06
CA THR A 263 -25.72 0.81 -12.96
C THR A 263 -24.98 2.14 -13.06
N PRO A 264 -25.46 3.09 -13.89
CA PRO A 264 -24.93 4.44 -13.90
C PRO A 264 -25.00 5.09 -12.52
N SER A 265 -23.97 5.84 -12.18
CA SER A 265 -24.01 6.72 -11.00
C SER A 265 -24.92 7.92 -11.25
N SER A 266 -25.35 8.58 -10.16
CA SER A 266 -26.21 9.76 -10.22
C SER A 266 -25.63 10.93 -11.03
N ASN A 267 -24.30 11.04 -11.08
CA ASN A 267 -23.55 11.97 -11.92
C ASN A 267 -22.14 11.43 -12.20
N GLY A 268 -21.40 12.11 -13.07
CA GLY A 268 -20.02 11.77 -13.41
C GLY A 268 -19.30 12.94 -14.06
N PHE A 269 -18.31 12.64 -14.89
CA PHE A 269 -17.60 13.64 -15.68
C PHE A 269 -18.53 14.29 -16.70
N THR A 270 -18.43 15.62 -16.83
CA THR A 270 -19.23 16.44 -17.75
C THR A 270 -18.34 17.45 -18.46
N GLY A 271 -18.76 17.90 -19.65
CA GLY A 271 -18.06 18.95 -20.40
C GLY A 271 -16.87 18.46 -21.23
N GLY A 272 -16.41 19.26 -22.19
CA GLY A 272 -15.43 18.87 -23.21
C GLY A 272 -16.04 18.20 -24.45
N VAL A 273 -15.21 17.86 -25.45
CA VAL A 273 -15.65 17.11 -26.64
C VAL A 273 -15.94 15.63 -26.30
N TYR A 274 -15.47 15.13 -25.14
CA TYR A 274 -15.53 13.70 -24.77
C TYR A 274 -15.71 13.39 -23.26
N GLY A 275 -16.03 14.35 -22.39
CA GLY A 275 -15.98 14.21 -20.92
C GLY A 275 -16.01 12.76 -20.40
N ALA A 276 -14.85 12.23 -20.02
CA ALA A 276 -14.64 10.81 -19.76
C ALA A 276 -13.82 10.58 -18.50
N GLY A 277 -14.12 9.49 -17.78
CA GLY A 277 -13.32 9.05 -16.65
C GLY A 277 -12.23 8.06 -17.06
N ASN A 278 -10.99 8.32 -16.70
CA ASN A 278 -9.82 7.56 -17.15
C ASN A 278 -9.20 6.66 -16.07
N GLY A 279 -9.27 7.08 -14.81
CA GLY A 279 -8.67 6.35 -13.69
C GLY A 279 -9.50 6.46 -12.41
N ILE A 280 -9.44 5.46 -11.54
CA ILE A 280 -10.25 5.37 -10.32
C ILE A 280 -9.46 4.64 -9.22
N ALA A 281 -9.53 5.15 -7.99
CA ALA A 281 -8.92 4.52 -6.84
C ALA A 281 -9.68 4.79 -5.53
N TRP A 282 -9.45 3.92 -4.53
CA TRP A 282 -10.10 3.96 -3.21
C TRP A 282 -9.05 3.93 -2.09
N ASN A 283 -9.16 4.85 -1.13
CA ASN A 283 -8.24 4.91 0.02
C ASN A 283 -8.72 4.18 1.29
N GLY A 284 -9.94 3.65 1.31
CA GLY A 284 -10.57 3.12 2.53
C GLY A 284 -11.80 3.91 2.99
N SER A 285 -11.96 5.14 2.52
CA SER A 285 -13.06 6.05 2.91
C SER A 285 -13.58 6.95 1.80
N LEU A 286 -12.77 7.21 0.77
CA LEU A 286 -13.07 8.12 -0.32
C LEU A 286 -12.62 7.52 -1.65
N TRP A 287 -13.52 7.57 -2.63
CA TRP A 287 -13.22 7.31 -4.02
C TRP A 287 -12.68 8.58 -4.66
N VAL A 288 -11.65 8.41 -5.48
CA VAL A 288 -11.12 9.47 -6.34
C VAL A 288 -11.09 8.93 -7.76
N ALA A 289 -11.84 9.59 -8.64
CA ALA A 289 -11.81 9.37 -10.07
C ALA A 289 -11.06 10.52 -10.75
N VAL A 290 -10.32 10.23 -11.80
CA VAL A 290 -9.65 11.22 -12.65
C VAL A 290 -10.09 11.05 -14.09
N GLY A 291 -10.19 12.15 -14.83
CA GLY A 291 -10.79 12.16 -16.15
C GLY A 291 -10.48 13.43 -16.93
N ASP A 292 -11.28 13.69 -17.94
CA ASP A 292 -11.31 14.96 -18.66
C ASP A 292 -12.71 15.58 -18.63
N GLY A 293 -12.77 16.83 -19.10
CA GLY A 293 -13.99 17.62 -19.12
C GLY A 293 -13.82 18.94 -18.40
N ASP A 294 -14.91 19.44 -17.83
CA ASP A 294 -14.91 20.68 -17.04
C ASP A 294 -14.13 20.51 -15.74
N ASP A 295 -14.30 19.34 -15.10
CA ASP A 295 -13.58 18.90 -13.91
C ASP A 295 -12.78 17.64 -14.25
N THR A 296 -11.52 17.60 -13.80
CA THR A 296 -10.56 16.52 -14.10
C THR A 296 -10.38 15.54 -12.96
N ILE A 297 -10.89 15.87 -11.76
CA ILE A 297 -10.88 15.00 -10.59
C ILE A 297 -12.24 15.05 -9.90
N LEU A 298 -12.84 13.89 -9.67
CA LEU A 298 -14.07 13.77 -8.91
C LEU A 298 -13.84 12.92 -7.67
N THR A 299 -14.54 13.23 -6.59
CA THR A 299 -14.50 12.48 -5.34
C THR A 299 -15.87 12.03 -4.90
N SER A 300 -15.95 10.86 -4.26
CA SER A 300 -17.21 10.33 -3.74
C SER A 300 -16.99 9.43 -2.53
N PRO A 301 -17.75 9.60 -1.42
CA PRO A 301 -17.70 8.66 -0.30
C PRO A 301 -18.51 7.37 -0.56
N ASP A 302 -19.53 7.42 -1.42
CA ASP A 302 -20.47 6.32 -1.66
C ASP A 302 -20.30 5.65 -3.03
N GLY A 303 -19.65 6.33 -3.98
CA GLY A 303 -19.47 5.86 -5.36
C GLY A 303 -20.60 6.24 -6.31
N ASP A 304 -21.65 6.92 -5.83
CA ASP A 304 -22.83 7.27 -6.61
C ASP A 304 -22.92 8.79 -6.87
N THR A 305 -22.73 9.61 -5.83
CA THR A 305 -22.71 11.07 -6.00
C THR A 305 -21.28 11.59 -5.94
N TRP A 306 -20.88 12.29 -7.00
CA TRP A 306 -19.53 12.76 -7.24
C TRP A 306 -19.43 14.27 -7.13
N THR A 307 -18.38 14.75 -6.47
CA THR A 307 -18.10 16.18 -6.26
C THR A 307 -16.73 16.53 -6.84
N PRO A 308 -16.61 17.63 -7.61
CA PRO A 308 -15.31 18.13 -8.09
C PRO A 308 -14.35 18.43 -6.95
N ALA A 309 -13.06 18.15 -7.18
CA ALA A 309 -11.99 18.52 -6.28
C ALA A 309 -11.50 19.95 -6.57
N THR A 310 -10.53 20.43 -5.79
CA THR A 310 -9.87 21.73 -6.04
C THR A 310 -8.40 21.53 -6.35
N GLY A 311 -7.78 22.48 -7.08
CA GLY A 311 -6.35 22.42 -7.42
C GLY A 311 -5.98 21.36 -8.45
N GLU A 312 -6.94 20.98 -9.29
CA GLU A 312 -6.81 19.92 -10.30
C GLU A 312 -5.99 20.35 -11.53
N PHE A 313 -5.97 19.53 -12.59
CA PHE A 313 -5.20 19.79 -13.82
C PHE A 313 -5.69 21.02 -14.63
N GLY A 314 -6.80 21.65 -14.21
CA GLY A 314 -7.36 22.88 -14.78
C GLY A 314 -8.24 22.65 -16.00
N ASN A 315 -8.86 23.72 -16.49
CA ASN A 315 -9.77 23.68 -17.64
C ASN A 315 -9.04 23.21 -18.93
N ALA A 316 -9.56 22.17 -19.59
CA ALA A 316 -8.92 21.41 -20.67
C ALA A 316 -7.67 20.60 -20.27
N GLY A 317 -7.45 20.42 -18.97
CA GLY A 317 -6.54 19.42 -18.42
C GLY A 317 -7.10 18.00 -18.60
N LEU A 318 -6.28 17.01 -18.28
CA LEU A 318 -6.64 15.60 -18.43
C LEU A 318 -5.97 14.77 -17.33
N GLY A 319 -6.75 14.13 -16.47
CA GLY A 319 -6.30 13.11 -15.54
C GLY A 319 -6.36 11.72 -16.17
N ARG A 320 -5.35 10.87 -15.95
CA ARG A 320 -5.27 9.50 -16.51
C ARG A 320 -5.15 8.40 -15.47
N GLY A 321 -4.41 8.65 -14.40
CA GLY A 321 -4.17 7.66 -13.37
C GLY A 321 -4.18 8.28 -11.99
N VAL A 322 -4.61 7.53 -11.00
CA VAL A 322 -4.62 7.96 -9.60
C VAL A 322 -4.39 6.77 -8.68
N ALA A 323 -3.62 6.97 -7.61
CA ALA A 323 -3.34 5.93 -6.64
C ALA A 323 -3.12 6.52 -5.23
N TRP A 324 -3.31 5.65 -4.23
CA TRP A 324 -3.15 5.95 -2.81
C TRP A 324 -2.13 5.00 -2.18
N ASN A 325 -1.20 5.49 -1.37
CA ASN A 325 -0.21 4.66 -0.69
C ASN A 325 -0.48 4.40 0.80
N GLY A 326 -1.60 4.90 1.35
CA GLY A 326 -1.86 4.89 2.79
C GLY A 326 -1.70 6.24 3.47
N SER A 327 -1.09 7.23 2.82
CA SER A 327 -0.81 8.55 3.39
C SER A 327 -1.08 9.71 2.43
N ILE A 328 -0.70 9.55 1.16
CA ILE A 328 -0.94 10.56 0.12
C ILE A 328 -1.54 9.93 -1.13
N TRP A 329 -2.33 10.73 -1.81
CA TRP A 329 -2.79 10.51 -3.17
C TRP A 329 -1.78 11.08 -4.14
N VAL A 330 -1.59 10.36 -5.24
CA VAL A 330 -0.89 10.85 -6.43
C VAL A 330 -1.80 10.67 -7.61
N ALA A 331 -2.02 11.74 -8.38
CA ALA A 331 -2.72 11.73 -9.66
C ALA A 331 -1.74 12.11 -10.77
N VAL A 332 -1.86 11.45 -11.92
CA VAL A 332 -1.06 11.72 -13.11
C VAL A 332 -1.92 12.09 -14.30
N GLY A 333 -1.41 12.96 -15.16
CA GLY A 333 -2.20 13.55 -16.23
C GLY A 333 -1.45 14.61 -17.02
N LYS A 334 -2.17 15.66 -17.42
CA LYS A 334 -1.69 16.80 -18.19
C LYS A 334 -2.39 18.07 -17.71
N ASP A 335 -1.61 19.07 -17.32
CA ASP A 335 -2.13 20.43 -17.14
C ASP A 335 -2.08 21.26 -18.45
N ASN A 336 -2.78 22.40 -18.46
CA ASN A 336 -2.88 23.29 -19.60
C ASN A 336 -1.81 24.39 -19.66
N THR A 337 -0.97 24.55 -18.62
CA THR A 337 -0.13 25.74 -18.44
C THR A 337 1.35 25.45 -18.20
N ASN A 338 1.74 24.26 -17.71
CA ASN A 338 3.13 23.93 -17.35
C ASN A 338 3.55 22.48 -17.60
N TYR A 339 2.76 21.67 -18.30
CA TYR A 339 2.92 20.21 -18.38
C TYR A 339 3.09 19.55 -17.01
N ASN A 340 2.57 20.14 -15.91
CA ASN A 340 2.60 19.44 -14.62
C ASN A 340 1.73 18.19 -14.78
N SER A 341 2.43 17.06 -14.89
CA SER A 341 1.82 15.79 -15.19
C SER A 341 1.44 15.06 -13.91
N MET A 342 1.64 15.67 -12.74
CA MET A 342 1.51 15.04 -11.44
C MET A 342 0.98 16.02 -10.40
N LEU A 343 -0.01 15.57 -9.64
CA LEU A 343 -0.60 16.26 -8.50
C LEU A 343 -0.53 15.34 -7.28
N THR A 344 -0.46 15.95 -6.09
CA THR A 344 -0.55 15.24 -4.82
C THR A 344 -1.66 15.81 -3.94
N SER A 345 -2.21 14.96 -3.08
CA SER A 345 -3.20 15.37 -2.08
C SER A 345 -3.14 14.47 -0.85
N SER A 346 -3.33 15.03 0.35
CA SER A 346 -3.45 14.24 1.58
C SER A 346 -4.88 13.78 1.86
N ASN A 347 -5.89 14.43 1.27
CA ASN A 347 -7.31 14.20 1.55
C ASN A 347 -8.11 13.74 0.32
N GLY A 348 -7.57 13.92 -0.88
CA GLY A 348 -8.23 13.59 -2.15
C GLY A 348 -9.13 14.70 -2.70
N THR A 349 -9.43 15.74 -1.92
CA THR A 349 -10.32 16.85 -2.31
C THR A 349 -9.57 18.12 -2.67
N ASP A 350 -8.36 18.32 -2.14
CA ASP A 350 -7.52 19.48 -2.43
C ASP A 350 -6.17 19.03 -2.97
N TRP A 351 -5.87 19.41 -4.21
CA TRP A 351 -4.71 18.95 -4.95
C TRP A 351 -3.68 20.06 -5.13
N THR A 352 -2.42 19.66 -5.18
CA THR A 352 -1.30 20.56 -5.42
C THR A 352 -0.36 19.94 -6.45
N GLY A 353 0.00 20.74 -7.46
CA GLY A 353 0.95 20.33 -8.48
C GLY A 353 2.36 20.16 -7.94
N THR A 354 3.05 19.13 -8.42
CA THR A 354 4.47 18.92 -8.12
C THR A 354 5.33 19.81 -9.01
N THR A 355 6.40 20.40 -8.48
CA THR A 355 7.32 21.22 -9.29
C THR A 355 8.27 20.35 -10.12
N GLY A 356 8.44 20.69 -11.40
CA GLY A 356 9.41 20.04 -12.29
C GLY A 356 8.78 18.92 -13.11
N SER A 357 8.18 19.28 -14.25
CA SER A 357 7.66 18.30 -15.19
C SER A 357 8.77 17.41 -15.75
N LEU A 358 8.61 16.09 -15.60
CA LEU A 358 9.54 15.08 -16.10
C LEU A 358 8.95 14.24 -17.26
N PHE A 359 7.62 14.26 -17.44
CA PHE A 359 6.99 13.77 -18.67
C PHE A 359 6.84 14.93 -19.64
N SER A 360 7.34 14.75 -20.87
CA SER A 360 7.33 15.77 -21.91
C SER A 360 5.92 16.10 -22.41
N PHE A 361 4.94 15.21 -22.16
CA PHE A 361 3.55 15.40 -22.59
C PHE A 361 2.54 15.17 -21.47
N TYR A 362 2.49 13.96 -20.90
CA TYR A 362 1.54 13.59 -19.86
C TYR A 362 1.95 12.30 -19.14
N GLY A 363 1.51 12.15 -17.89
CA GLY A 363 1.49 10.87 -17.18
C GLY A 363 0.24 10.07 -17.52
N SER A 364 0.33 8.73 -17.48
CA SER A 364 -0.77 7.82 -17.83
C SER A 364 -1.18 6.91 -16.68
N GLY A 365 -0.22 6.40 -15.91
CA GLY A 365 -0.49 5.45 -14.83
C GLY A 365 0.46 5.68 -13.66
N VAL A 366 0.01 5.33 -12.46
CA VAL A 366 0.80 5.47 -11.23
C VAL A 366 0.44 4.37 -10.24
N ALA A 367 1.46 3.83 -9.56
CA ALA A 367 1.28 2.83 -8.51
C ALA A 367 2.31 3.02 -7.39
N TRP A 368 1.95 2.55 -6.20
CA TRP A 368 2.85 2.42 -5.06
C TRP A 368 3.37 0.99 -4.98
N ASN A 369 4.68 0.81 -4.79
CA ASN A 369 5.28 -0.51 -4.65
C ASN A 369 5.58 -0.88 -3.20
N GLY A 370 5.12 -0.12 -2.20
CA GLY A 370 5.47 -0.33 -0.79
C GLY A 370 6.64 0.52 -0.29
N SER A 371 7.49 1.03 -1.20
CA SER A 371 8.69 1.81 -0.88
C SER A 371 8.82 3.08 -1.73
N ASN A 372 8.49 2.99 -3.01
CA ASN A 372 8.52 4.07 -3.98
C ASN A 372 7.23 4.09 -4.81
N TRP A 373 6.85 5.28 -5.21
CA TRP A 373 5.92 5.54 -6.29
C TRP A 373 6.59 5.25 -7.62
N VAL A 374 5.84 4.66 -8.53
CA VAL A 374 6.23 4.51 -9.93
C VAL A 374 5.13 5.12 -10.77
N ALA A 375 5.52 6.00 -11.69
CA ALA A 375 4.63 6.58 -12.68
C ALA A 375 5.12 6.23 -14.09
N VAL A 376 4.18 6.06 -15.00
CA VAL A 376 4.44 5.84 -16.42
C VAL A 376 3.75 6.91 -17.25
N GLY A 377 4.31 7.26 -18.39
CA GLY A 377 3.80 8.36 -19.20
C GLY A 377 4.46 8.48 -20.56
N ARG A 378 4.20 9.60 -21.23
CA ARG A 378 4.68 9.91 -22.58
C ARG A 378 5.87 10.86 -22.55
N ASN A 379 6.94 10.49 -23.23
CA ASN A 379 8.15 11.30 -23.37
C ASN A 379 8.60 11.44 -24.84
N THR A 380 9.33 12.52 -25.17
CA THR A 380 9.84 12.78 -26.54
C THR A 380 10.99 11.86 -26.93
N SER A 381 11.68 11.28 -25.96
CA SER A 381 12.69 10.22 -26.14
C SER A 381 12.24 8.96 -25.41
N ALA A 382 12.65 7.80 -25.94
CA ALA A 382 12.37 6.51 -25.32
C ALA A 382 12.92 6.40 -23.88
N SER A 383 13.86 7.26 -23.47
CA SER A 383 14.67 7.10 -22.25
C SER A 383 13.96 7.34 -20.90
N ASP A 384 12.76 7.91 -20.84
CA ASP A 384 12.20 8.37 -19.55
C ASP A 384 10.70 8.12 -19.38
N SER A 385 10.12 7.14 -20.09
CA SER A 385 8.68 6.84 -19.99
C SER A 385 8.23 6.22 -18.65
N ILE A 386 9.18 5.96 -17.74
CA ILE A 386 8.97 5.48 -16.38
C ILE A 386 9.75 6.37 -15.41
N LEU A 387 9.08 6.82 -14.36
CA LEU A 387 9.61 7.66 -13.29
C LEU A 387 9.40 6.99 -11.94
N THR A 388 10.26 7.31 -10.98
CA THR A 388 10.15 6.85 -9.59
C THR A 388 10.22 8.00 -8.61
N SER A 389 9.56 7.87 -7.46
CA SER A 389 9.60 8.86 -6.38
C SER A 389 9.41 8.21 -5.00
N PRO A 390 10.24 8.53 -4.00
CA PRO A 390 10.04 8.03 -2.64
C PRO A 390 8.86 8.70 -1.91
N ASN A 391 8.46 9.91 -2.33
CA ASN A 391 7.51 10.75 -1.58
C ASN A 391 6.35 11.29 -2.42
N GLY A 392 6.30 10.99 -3.72
CA GLY A 392 5.24 11.43 -4.64
C GLY A 392 5.40 12.86 -5.14
N THR A 393 6.41 13.60 -4.68
CA THR A 393 6.69 14.98 -5.11
C THR A 393 8.01 15.13 -5.84
N ASP A 394 9.04 14.38 -5.41
CA ASP A 394 10.38 14.40 -6.01
C ASP A 394 10.54 13.20 -6.93
N TRP A 395 10.39 13.43 -8.22
CA TRP A 395 10.43 12.37 -9.22
C TRP A 395 11.78 12.35 -9.94
N THR A 396 12.20 11.17 -10.35
CA THR A 396 13.43 10.97 -11.12
C THR A 396 13.24 9.92 -12.20
N GLY A 397 13.96 10.07 -13.31
CA GLY A 397 14.04 9.05 -14.36
C GLY A 397 14.60 7.73 -13.83
N THR A 398 14.16 6.63 -14.41
CA THR A 398 14.66 5.28 -14.09
C THR A 398 15.81 4.86 -15.01
N THR A 399 16.43 3.72 -14.71
CA THR A 399 17.48 3.14 -15.57
C THR A 399 17.03 1.81 -16.18
N GLY A 400 17.69 1.39 -17.25
CA GLY A 400 17.40 0.13 -17.92
C GLY A 400 16.47 0.28 -19.12
N ALA A 401 15.61 -0.70 -19.33
CA ALA A 401 14.73 -0.78 -20.48
C ALA A 401 13.49 0.09 -20.30
N SER A 402 12.97 0.63 -21.40
CA SER A 402 11.83 1.54 -21.41
C SER A 402 10.92 1.32 -22.61
N PHE A 403 9.69 1.84 -22.54
CA PHE A 403 8.72 1.81 -23.64
C PHE A 403 9.23 2.57 -24.86
N TYR A 404 8.65 2.30 -26.04
CA TYR A 404 8.99 3.04 -27.26
C TYR A 404 8.74 4.55 -27.10
N SER A 405 7.53 4.92 -26.68
CA SER A 405 7.21 6.33 -26.39
C SER A 405 6.26 6.55 -25.21
N ILE A 406 5.39 5.59 -24.88
CA ILE A 406 4.35 5.75 -23.84
C ILE A 406 4.27 4.51 -22.96
N GLY A 407 4.23 4.71 -21.64
CA GLY A 407 3.66 3.74 -20.70
C GLY A 407 2.22 4.09 -20.33
N PHE A 408 1.38 3.08 -20.13
CA PHE A 408 -0.05 3.24 -19.88
C PHE A 408 -0.46 2.80 -18.47
N GLY A 409 0.04 1.64 -18.01
CA GLY A 409 -0.36 1.06 -16.71
C GLY A 409 0.84 0.53 -15.93
N VAL A 410 0.72 0.50 -14.60
CA VAL A 410 1.72 -0.08 -13.70
C VAL A 410 1.03 -0.66 -12.47
N ALA A 411 1.49 -1.81 -12.01
CA ALA A 411 1.03 -2.44 -10.77
C ALA A 411 2.17 -3.14 -10.04
N SER A 412 1.97 -3.38 -8.75
CA SER A 412 2.93 -4.06 -7.89
C SER A 412 2.29 -5.29 -7.22
N THR A 413 3.14 -6.26 -6.87
CA THR A 413 2.77 -7.41 -6.03
C THR A 413 2.38 -7.02 -4.61
N ASN A 414 2.69 -5.80 -4.19
CA ASN A 414 2.29 -5.28 -2.89
C ASN A 414 0.82 -4.87 -2.94
N VAL A 415 -0.05 -5.84 -2.69
CA VAL A 415 -1.52 -5.64 -2.65
C VAL A 415 -1.99 -5.03 -1.32
N TRP A 416 -1.08 -4.79 -0.37
CA TRP A 416 -1.46 -4.37 0.96
C TRP A 416 -1.67 -2.85 1.06
N LYS A 417 -2.97 -2.49 1.05
CA LYS A 417 -3.49 -1.28 1.69
C LYS A 417 -3.08 -1.32 3.17
N ASN A 418 -2.28 -0.33 3.59
CA ASN A 418 -1.77 -0.09 4.94
C ASN A 418 -0.62 -1.03 5.35
N THR A 419 0.60 -0.51 5.19
CA THR A 419 1.77 -0.94 5.96
C THR A 419 1.37 -1.05 7.43
N PRO A 420 1.54 -2.21 8.09
CA PRO A 420 1.21 -2.34 9.50
C PRO A 420 2.01 -1.31 10.30
N THR A 421 1.32 -0.54 11.14
CA THR A 421 1.96 0.48 11.99
C THR A 421 2.49 -0.10 13.30
N SER A 422 2.16 -1.36 13.58
CA SER A 422 2.60 -2.10 14.76
C SER A 422 2.82 -3.58 14.46
N PHE A 423 3.59 -4.24 15.33
CA PHE A 423 3.84 -5.68 15.28
C PHE A 423 2.55 -6.50 15.40
N ASP A 424 1.63 -6.09 16.27
CA ASP A 424 0.36 -6.79 16.49
C ASP A 424 -0.57 -6.69 15.27
N GLU A 425 -0.59 -5.52 14.61
CA GLU A 425 -1.31 -5.33 13.35
C GLU A 425 -0.71 -6.19 12.23
N ALA A 426 0.63 -6.27 12.15
CA ALA A 426 1.32 -7.11 11.19
C ALA A 426 0.99 -8.59 11.41
N LEU A 427 1.02 -9.04 12.66
CA LEU A 427 0.72 -10.42 13.04
C LEU A 427 -0.75 -10.77 12.79
N SER A 428 -1.68 -9.84 13.05
CA SER A 428 -3.10 -9.99 12.75
C SER A 428 -3.37 -10.09 11.25
N LYS A 429 -2.73 -9.24 10.44
CA LYS A 429 -2.82 -9.27 8.97
C LYS A 429 -2.20 -10.54 8.39
N LEU A 430 -1.05 -10.98 8.91
CA LEU A 430 -0.43 -12.27 8.56
C LEU A 430 -1.34 -13.45 8.93
N SER A 431 -1.89 -13.46 10.14
CA SER A 431 -2.85 -14.49 10.59
C SER A 431 -4.09 -14.56 9.69
N THR A 432 -4.63 -13.41 9.30
CA THR A 432 -5.78 -13.32 8.38
C THR A 432 -5.41 -13.83 6.99
N ALA A 433 -4.23 -13.48 6.48
CA ALA A 433 -3.72 -13.98 5.20
C ALA A 433 -3.56 -15.51 5.22
N PHE A 434 -3.01 -16.08 6.29
CA PHE A 434 -2.87 -17.54 6.46
C PHE A 434 -4.21 -18.27 6.63
N SER A 435 -5.22 -17.64 7.25
CA SER A 435 -6.54 -18.25 7.43
C SER A 435 -7.27 -18.55 6.11
N LYS A 436 -6.94 -17.84 5.01
CA LYS A 436 -7.46 -18.12 3.67
C LYS A 436 -6.87 -19.39 3.04
N TYR A 437 -5.76 -19.90 3.55
CA TYR A 437 -5.07 -21.09 3.04
C TYR A 437 -5.31 -22.36 3.90
N SER A 438 -5.99 -22.24 5.04
CA SER A 438 -6.32 -23.40 5.87
C SER A 438 -7.73 -23.92 5.56
N GLY A 439 -7.81 -24.91 4.68
CA GLY A 439 -8.79 -25.97 4.87
C GLY A 439 -8.53 -26.61 6.23
N THR A 440 -9.55 -26.59 7.10
CA THR A 440 -9.69 -27.30 8.39
C THR A 440 -8.40 -27.92 8.96
N LEU A 441 -7.69 -27.20 9.85
CA LEU A 441 -6.72 -27.81 10.75
C LEU A 441 -7.49 -28.48 11.92
N ILE A 442 -7.41 -29.81 12.03
CA ILE A 442 -7.71 -30.60 13.24
C ILE A 442 -6.40 -30.83 13.99
#